data_AF-A0A3Q2WW37-F1
#
_entry.id   AF-A0A3Q2WW37-F1
#
_cell.length_a   1.000
_cell.length_b   1.000
_cell.length_c   1.000
_cell.angle_alpha   90.00
_cell.angle_beta   90.00
_cell.angle_gamma   90.00
#
_symmetry.space_group_name_H-M   'P 1'
#
loop_
_entity.id
_entity.type
_entity.pdbx_description
1 polymer ?
#
loop_
_entity_poly.entity_id
_entity_poly.type
_entity_poly.pdbx_seq_one_letter_code
_entity_poly.pdbx_strand_id
1 'polypeptide(L)'
;MKFYFCRAHHRVSSSLTVYLRNLTAADFLLCLSLPIRITNYASTSVTIHVLYCSIGASALFLNMYASILFMGYIAANYLKIVHPSGTHVLQTVRAAHIISGVTWVFLLIPSIVYIILFVIAQNLTSNSTHCDFQVSLLDTIVHVSTIIIFMLVLVPLVFFYHSTSRRVLQAQQRQLASSGSRKLVKSRRNILVLVSIFCVCFVPYHLVRLLYIFQWNCSVEQVLYNLKEATIIVSVLNICLDPLVYFFLSKAFRAQVR
;
A
#
# COMPACT_ATOMS: atom_id res chain seq x y z
N MET A 1 -25.02 20.81 35.58
CA MET A 1 -24.19 19.59 35.68
C MET A 1 -23.32 19.47 34.44
N LYS A 2 -22.00 19.67 34.56
CA LYS A 2 -21.03 19.45 33.48
C LYS A 2 -20.56 17.99 33.53
N PHE A 3 -20.94 17.19 32.53
CA PHE A 3 -20.43 15.83 32.41
C PHE A 3 -19.06 15.84 31.72
N TYR A 4 -18.01 15.74 32.55
CA TYR A 4 -16.68 15.39 32.11
C TYR A 4 -16.65 13.92 31.73
N PHE A 5 -16.73 13.60 30.44
CA PHE A 5 -16.40 12.27 29.95
C PHE A 5 -14.88 12.09 29.93
N CYS A 6 -14.31 11.83 31.10
CA CYS A 6 -12.98 11.23 31.23
C CYS A 6 -13.08 9.75 30.86
N ARG A 7 -13.05 9.44 29.55
CA ARG A 7 -12.69 8.09 29.08
C ARG A 7 -11.32 8.15 28.46
N ALA A 8 -10.32 7.77 29.25
CA ALA A 8 -8.96 7.50 28.84
C ALA A 8 -8.92 6.28 27.90
N HIS A 9 -9.47 6.42 26.69
CA HIS A 9 -9.10 5.58 25.57
C HIS A 9 -7.69 6.02 25.20
N HIS A 10 -6.70 5.13 25.27
CA HIS A 10 -5.34 5.38 24.82
C HIS A 10 -5.38 5.64 23.30
N ARG A 11 -5.69 6.88 22.91
CA ARG A 11 -6.04 7.29 21.55
C ARG A 11 -4.86 7.05 20.62
N VAL A 12 -5.06 6.18 19.64
CA VAL A 12 -4.37 6.26 18.35
C VAL A 12 -4.41 7.73 17.91
N SER A 13 -3.30 8.30 17.43
CA SER A 13 -3.31 9.68 16.93
C SER A 13 -4.46 9.84 15.94
N SER A 14 -5.25 10.90 16.06
CA SER A 14 -6.45 11.05 15.24
C SER A 14 -6.11 11.06 13.73
N SER A 15 -4.91 11.52 13.35
CA SER A 15 -4.35 11.40 11.99
C SER A 15 -4.00 9.96 11.57
N LEU A 16 -3.44 9.15 12.47
CA LEU A 16 -3.12 7.75 12.20
C LEU A 16 -4.40 6.92 11.92
N THR A 17 -5.49 7.20 12.64
CA THR A 17 -6.80 6.60 12.36
C THR A 17 -7.30 6.94 10.96
N VAL A 18 -7.03 8.14 10.45
CA VAL A 18 -7.41 8.54 9.09
C VAL A 18 -6.63 7.72 8.06
N TYR A 19 -5.31 7.60 8.20
CA TYR A 19 -4.51 6.81 7.25
C TYR A 19 -4.90 5.33 7.24
N LEU A 20 -5.13 4.76 8.42
CA LEU A 20 -5.65 3.41 8.56
C LEU A 20 -7.01 3.27 7.86
N ARG A 21 -7.98 4.16 8.10
CA ARG A 21 -9.28 4.11 7.40
C ARG A 21 -9.16 4.10 5.87
N ASN A 22 -8.22 4.87 5.33
CA ASN A 22 -8.00 4.90 3.89
C ASN A 22 -7.33 3.61 3.39
N LEU A 23 -6.43 3.02 4.15
CA LEU A 23 -5.86 1.69 3.87
C LEU A 23 -6.98 0.63 3.81
N THR A 24 -7.86 0.56 4.81
CA THR A 24 -9.03 -0.35 4.77
C THR A 24 -9.98 -0.08 3.61
N ALA A 25 -10.11 1.18 3.19
CA ALA A 25 -10.97 1.53 2.07
C ALA A 25 -10.38 0.99 0.75
N ALA A 26 -9.06 1.08 0.58
CA ALA A 26 -8.35 0.50 -0.55
C ALA A 26 -8.49 -1.03 -0.58
N ASP A 27 -8.26 -1.69 0.56
CA ASP A 27 -8.41 -3.15 0.70
C ASP A 27 -9.83 -3.60 0.34
N PHE A 28 -10.83 -2.86 0.80
CA PHE A 28 -12.23 -3.15 0.53
C PHE A 28 -12.55 -3.03 -0.97
N LEU A 29 -12.06 -1.99 -1.65
CA LEU A 29 -12.24 -1.83 -3.10
C LEU A 29 -11.62 -2.99 -3.88
N LEU A 30 -10.45 -3.48 -3.48
CA LEU A 30 -9.85 -4.66 -4.09
C LEU A 30 -10.65 -5.92 -3.77
N CYS A 31 -11.12 -6.11 -2.54
CA CYS A 31 -11.98 -7.25 -2.19
C CYS A 31 -13.23 -7.33 -3.09
N LEU A 32 -13.84 -6.19 -3.39
CA LEU A 32 -14.98 -6.12 -4.29
C LEU A 32 -14.65 -6.50 -5.73
N SER A 33 -13.40 -6.30 -6.18
CA SER A 33 -12.97 -6.66 -7.54
C SER A 33 -12.40 -8.08 -7.67
N LEU A 34 -12.08 -8.75 -6.56
CA LEU A 34 -11.60 -10.14 -6.57
C LEU A 34 -12.55 -11.13 -7.25
N PRO A 35 -13.88 -11.10 -7.04
CA PRO A 35 -14.81 -11.99 -7.75
C PRO A 35 -14.74 -11.85 -9.27
N ILE A 36 -14.54 -10.63 -9.78
CA ILE A 36 -14.38 -10.36 -11.22
C ILE A 36 -13.12 -11.07 -11.73
N ARG A 37 -12.02 -10.96 -10.99
CA ARG A 37 -10.76 -11.64 -11.33
C ARG A 37 -10.89 -13.16 -11.32
N ILE A 38 -11.52 -13.73 -10.30
CA ILE A 38 -11.76 -15.18 -10.20
C ILE A 38 -12.60 -15.65 -11.40
N THR A 39 -13.66 -14.91 -11.71
CA THR A 39 -14.54 -15.24 -12.85
C THR A 39 -13.79 -15.13 -14.18
N ASN A 40 -12.88 -14.17 -14.34
CA ASN A 40 -12.04 -14.04 -15.54
C ASN A 40 -11.11 -15.25 -15.74
N TYR A 41 -10.59 -15.87 -14.67
CA TYR A 41 -9.81 -17.11 -14.82
C TYR A 41 -10.70 -18.33 -15.12
N ALA A 42 -11.95 -18.32 -14.68
CA ALA A 42 -12.88 -19.44 -14.84
C ALA A 42 -13.72 -19.38 -16.13
N SER A 43 -13.79 -18.22 -16.79
CA SER A 43 -14.66 -17.96 -17.93
C SER A 43 -13.86 -17.57 -19.17
N THR A 44 -14.35 -17.97 -20.34
CA THR A 44 -13.86 -17.52 -21.65
C THR A 44 -14.65 -16.32 -22.20
N SER A 45 -15.53 -15.73 -21.40
CA SER A 45 -16.37 -14.60 -21.81
C SER A 45 -15.56 -13.31 -22.02
N VAL A 46 -15.66 -12.76 -23.22
CA VAL A 46 -15.06 -11.46 -23.60
C VAL A 46 -15.56 -10.33 -22.68
N THR A 47 -16.83 -10.35 -22.27
CA THR A 47 -17.39 -9.33 -21.38
C THR A 47 -16.72 -9.35 -20.00
N ILE A 48 -16.49 -10.55 -19.46
CA ILE A 48 -15.81 -10.71 -18.16
C ILE A 48 -14.35 -10.28 -18.28
N HIS A 49 -13.69 -10.59 -19.40
CA HIS A 49 -12.34 -10.15 -19.69
C HIS A 49 -12.22 -8.63 -19.73
N VAL A 50 -13.11 -7.96 -20.48
CA VAL A 50 -13.16 -6.49 -20.56
C VAL A 50 -13.44 -5.87 -19.20
N LEU A 51 -14.35 -6.45 -18.40
CA LEU A 51 -14.65 -5.99 -17.05
C LEU A 51 -13.45 -6.13 -16.10
N TYR A 52 -12.72 -7.23 -16.19
CA TYR A 52 -11.49 -7.45 -15.42
C TYR A 52 -10.39 -6.46 -15.86
N CYS A 53 -10.11 -6.35 -17.15
CA CYS A 53 -9.06 -5.47 -17.64
C CYS A 53 -9.35 -3.99 -17.35
N SER A 54 -10.61 -3.56 -17.39
CA SER A 54 -10.96 -2.18 -17.03
C SER A 54 -10.99 -1.97 -15.51
N ILE A 55 -11.94 -2.60 -14.81
CA ILE A 55 -12.20 -2.34 -13.39
C ILE A 55 -11.26 -3.13 -12.48
N GLY A 56 -11.05 -4.42 -12.77
CA GLY A 56 -10.21 -5.30 -11.96
C GLY A 56 -8.75 -4.86 -11.89
N ALA A 57 -8.12 -4.61 -13.05
CA ALA A 57 -6.74 -4.15 -13.12
C ALA A 57 -6.57 -2.77 -12.47
N SER A 58 -7.55 -1.87 -12.66
CA SER A 58 -7.55 -0.55 -12.03
C SER A 58 -7.71 -0.63 -10.51
N ALA A 59 -8.56 -1.53 -10.00
CA ALA A 59 -8.70 -1.77 -8.57
C ALA A 59 -7.41 -2.34 -7.95
N LEU A 60 -6.71 -3.25 -8.65
CA LEU A 60 -5.41 -3.75 -8.23
C LEU A 60 -4.37 -2.62 -8.17
N PHE A 61 -4.32 -1.76 -9.18
CA PHE A 61 -3.46 -0.58 -9.21
C PHE A 61 -3.76 0.34 -8.02
N LEU A 62 -5.01 0.76 -7.85
CA LEU A 62 -5.45 1.65 -6.79
C LEU A 62 -5.07 1.09 -5.42
N ASN A 63 -5.35 -0.19 -5.18
CA ASN A 63 -5.02 -0.84 -3.92
C ASN A 63 -3.51 -0.86 -3.66
N MET A 64 -2.71 -1.26 -4.64
CA MET A 64 -1.27 -1.39 -4.46
C MET A 64 -0.63 -0.04 -4.12
N TYR A 65 -0.92 1.01 -4.90
CA TYR A 65 -0.29 2.32 -4.68
C TYR A 65 -0.90 3.08 -3.49
N ALA A 66 -2.20 2.91 -3.21
CA ALA A 66 -2.77 3.43 -1.97
C ALA A 66 -2.11 2.78 -0.76
N SER A 67 -1.96 1.45 -0.76
CA SER A 67 -1.33 0.72 0.35
C SER A 67 0.12 1.14 0.56
N ILE A 68 0.91 1.23 -0.51
CA ILE A 68 2.28 1.74 -0.50
C ILE A 68 2.33 3.14 0.16
N LEU A 69 1.54 4.10 -0.30
CA LEU A 69 1.56 5.47 0.21
C LEU A 69 1.06 5.56 1.66
N PHE A 70 -0.06 4.92 1.99
CA PHE A 70 -0.63 4.94 3.35
C PHE A 70 0.27 4.23 4.36
N MET A 71 0.93 3.13 4.01
CA MET A 71 1.96 2.51 4.86
C MET A 71 3.13 3.45 5.11
N GLY A 72 3.57 4.20 4.08
CA GLY A 72 4.57 5.25 4.23
C GLY A 72 4.15 6.35 5.22
N TYR A 73 2.91 6.85 5.09
CA TYR A 73 2.36 7.87 6.00
C TYR A 73 2.22 7.35 7.44
N ILE A 74 1.80 6.09 7.60
CA ILE A 74 1.73 5.42 8.90
C ILE A 74 3.14 5.32 9.50
N ALA A 75 4.13 4.83 8.75
CA ALA A 75 5.52 4.70 9.20
C ALA A 75 6.12 6.05 9.61
N ALA A 76 5.88 7.11 8.83
CA ALA A 76 6.31 8.47 9.15
C ALA A 76 5.67 9.00 10.45
N ASN A 77 4.39 8.69 10.68
CA ASN A 77 3.69 9.03 11.93
C ASN A 77 4.32 8.32 13.14
N TYR A 78 4.72 7.05 12.98
CA TYR A 78 5.40 6.27 14.03
C TYR A 78 6.83 6.69 14.30
N LEU A 79 7.62 7.02 13.27
CA LEU A 79 9.00 7.46 13.46
C LEU A 79 9.08 8.73 14.30
N LYS A 80 8.12 9.64 14.17
CA LYS A 80 8.09 10.86 14.99
C LYS A 80 7.86 10.62 16.49
N ILE A 81 7.35 9.45 16.89
CA ILE A 81 7.32 9.02 18.31
C ILE A 81 8.75 8.71 18.81
N VAL A 82 9.62 8.24 17.91
CA VAL A 82 11.02 7.87 18.19
C VAL A 82 11.94 9.09 18.06
N HIS A 83 11.64 10.00 17.12
CA HIS A 83 12.35 11.26 16.88
C HIS A 83 11.35 12.43 16.88
N PRO A 84 11.17 13.13 18.01
CA PRO A 84 10.40 14.37 18.05
C PRO A 84 11.21 15.50 17.39
N SER A 85 11.54 15.38 16.10
CA SER A 85 12.09 16.48 15.31
C SER A 85 10.93 17.27 14.69
N GLY A 86 10.98 18.60 14.84
CA GLY A 86 9.88 19.53 14.59
C GLY A 86 9.21 19.46 13.21
N THR A 87 8.06 20.14 13.14
CA THR A 87 6.97 20.16 12.14
C THR A 87 5.86 19.14 12.37
N HIS A 88 4.68 19.66 12.71
CA HIS A 88 3.49 18.93 13.18
C HIS A 88 2.46 18.62 12.08
N VAL A 89 2.76 18.97 10.82
CA VAL A 89 1.76 18.97 9.73
C VAL A 89 1.14 17.59 9.54
N LEU A 90 1.93 16.52 9.35
CA LEU A 90 1.46 15.13 9.15
C LEU A 90 0.68 14.53 10.33
N GLN A 91 0.74 15.16 11.52
CA GLN A 91 0.02 14.69 12.70
C GLN A 91 -1.34 15.36 12.86
N THR A 92 -1.58 16.49 12.19
CA THR A 92 -2.88 17.15 12.25
C THR A 92 -3.91 16.34 11.49
N VAL A 93 -5.09 16.20 12.08
CA VAL A 93 -6.23 15.51 11.46
C VAL A 93 -6.58 16.16 10.13
N ARG A 94 -6.53 17.49 10.06
CA ARG A 94 -6.81 18.25 8.85
C ARG A 94 -5.82 17.90 7.73
N ALA A 95 -4.52 17.90 8.01
CA ALA A 95 -3.54 17.49 7.00
C ALA A 95 -3.70 16.02 6.61
N ALA A 96 -4.03 15.12 7.55
CA ALA A 96 -4.27 13.71 7.20
C ALA A 96 -5.43 13.55 6.22
N HIS A 97 -6.53 14.29 6.37
CA HIS A 97 -7.63 14.31 5.41
C HIS A 97 -7.20 14.91 4.05
N ILE A 98 -6.48 16.05 4.07
CA ILE A 98 -6.00 16.69 2.85
C ILE A 98 -5.06 15.76 2.08
N ILE A 99 -4.04 15.20 2.76
CA ILE A 99 -3.08 14.27 2.17
C ILE A 99 -3.81 13.05 1.59
N SER A 100 -4.73 12.45 2.35
CA SER A 100 -5.49 11.29 1.86
C SER A 100 -6.34 11.63 0.64
N GLY A 101 -7.01 12.79 0.63
CA GLY A 101 -7.79 13.27 -0.51
C GLY A 101 -6.93 13.50 -1.74
N VAL A 102 -5.77 14.16 -1.58
CA VAL A 102 -4.79 14.36 -2.66
C VAL A 102 -4.29 13.02 -3.19
N THR A 103 -3.96 12.07 -2.31
CA THR A 103 -3.54 10.72 -2.69
C THR A 103 -4.61 10.03 -3.54
N TRP A 104 -5.87 10.05 -3.13
CA TRP A 104 -6.96 9.45 -3.90
C TRP A 104 -7.12 10.09 -5.27
N VAL A 105 -7.15 11.42 -5.36
CA VAL A 105 -7.25 12.12 -6.65
C VAL A 105 -6.08 11.75 -7.56
N PHE A 106 -4.86 11.77 -7.02
CA PHE A 106 -3.65 11.43 -7.76
C PHE A 106 -3.66 9.99 -8.31
N LEU A 107 -4.22 9.02 -7.56
CA LEU A 107 -4.31 7.62 -8.00
C LEU A 107 -5.51 7.35 -8.91
N LEU A 108 -6.62 8.05 -8.72
CA LEU A 108 -7.84 7.88 -9.52
C LEU A 108 -7.67 8.42 -10.94
N ILE A 109 -6.97 9.54 -11.13
CA ILE A 109 -6.74 10.14 -12.46
C ILE A 109 -6.16 9.11 -13.46
N PRO A 110 -4.98 8.50 -13.24
CA PRO A 110 -4.41 7.54 -14.18
C PRO A 110 -5.28 6.29 -14.33
N SER A 111 -5.97 5.86 -13.27
CA SER A 111 -6.89 4.71 -13.33
C SER A 111 -8.09 4.98 -14.24
N ILE A 112 -8.71 6.15 -14.12
CA ILE A 112 -9.84 6.57 -14.96
C ILE A 112 -9.39 6.73 -16.42
N VAL A 113 -8.24 7.38 -16.65
CA VAL A 113 -7.67 7.54 -17.99
C VAL A 113 -7.44 6.18 -18.64
N TYR A 114 -6.84 5.23 -17.91
CA TYR A 114 -6.62 3.86 -18.40
C TYR A 114 -7.94 3.15 -18.75
N ILE A 115 -8.96 3.22 -17.89
CA ILE A 115 -10.29 2.63 -18.15
C ILE A 115 -10.91 3.18 -19.43
N ILE A 116 -10.93 4.51 -19.59
CA ILE A 116 -11.52 5.17 -20.76
C ILE A 116 -10.80 4.74 -22.03
N LEU A 117 -9.46 4.81 -22.02
CA LEU A 117 -8.63 4.45 -23.17
C LEU A 117 -8.79 2.97 -23.55
N PHE A 118 -8.82 2.07 -22.56
CA PHE A 118 -9.02 0.64 -22.77
C PHE A 118 -10.39 0.35 -23.39
N VAL A 119 -11.47 0.94 -22.86
CA VAL A 119 -12.83 0.72 -23.38
C VAL A 119 -12.99 1.25 -24.81
N ILE A 120 -12.43 2.43 -25.12
CA ILE A 120 -12.44 2.96 -26.49
C ILE A 120 -11.69 2.02 -27.43
N ALA A 121 -10.52 1.53 -27.04
CA ALA A 121 -9.71 0.64 -27.86
C ALA A 121 -10.41 -0.69 -28.15
N GLN A 122 -11.07 -1.28 -27.15
CA GLN A 122 -11.83 -2.52 -27.31
C GLN A 122 -12.98 -2.36 -28.31
N ASN A 123 -13.71 -1.23 -28.28
CA ASN A 123 -14.76 -0.95 -29.25
C ASN A 123 -14.24 -0.80 -30.69
N LEU A 124 -12.99 -0.36 -30.86
CA LEU A 124 -12.38 -0.12 -32.18
C LEU A 124 -11.72 -1.36 -32.78
N THR A 125 -11.16 -2.26 -31.96
CA THR A 125 -10.26 -3.33 -32.45
C THR A 125 -10.69 -4.76 -32.12
N SER A 126 -11.73 -4.97 -31.30
CA SER A 126 -12.41 -6.26 -31.02
C SER A 126 -11.53 -7.51 -30.75
N ASN A 127 -10.22 -7.39 -30.50
CA ASN A 127 -9.34 -8.57 -30.56
C ASN A 127 -8.11 -8.57 -29.63
N SER A 128 -8.05 -7.72 -28.60
CA SER A 128 -6.96 -7.84 -27.62
C SER A 128 -7.30 -8.89 -26.57
N THR A 129 -6.54 -9.99 -26.55
CA THR A 129 -6.58 -11.05 -25.54
C THR A 129 -5.84 -10.69 -24.25
N HIS A 130 -5.16 -9.54 -24.23
CA HIS A 130 -4.39 -9.06 -23.08
C HIS A 130 -4.97 -7.74 -22.57
N CYS A 131 -4.91 -7.55 -21.23
CA CYS A 131 -5.25 -6.28 -20.59
C CYS A 131 -4.23 -5.15 -20.84
N ASP A 132 -3.19 -5.39 -21.64
CA ASP A 132 -2.22 -4.36 -21.99
C ASP A 132 -2.75 -3.52 -23.15
N PHE A 133 -3.02 -2.25 -22.86
CA PHE A 133 -3.27 -1.24 -23.87
C PHE A 133 -2.03 -0.36 -24.03
N GLN A 134 -1.30 -0.57 -25.11
CA GLN A 134 0.02 0.01 -25.28
C GLN A 134 -0.06 1.35 -26.01
N VAL A 135 -0.41 2.41 -25.27
CA VAL A 135 -0.07 3.78 -25.69
C VAL A 135 1.35 4.04 -25.22
N SER A 136 2.32 3.87 -26.11
CA SER A 136 3.75 3.84 -25.79
C SER A 136 4.22 4.96 -24.85
N LEU A 137 3.71 6.18 -24.99
CA LEU A 137 4.09 7.32 -24.14
C LEU A 137 3.43 7.27 -22.74
N LEU A 138 2.11 7.11 -22.67
CA LEU A 138 1.38 7.10 -21.39
C LEU A 138 1.76 5.88 -20.54
N ASP A 139 1.92 4.73 -21.19
CA ASP A 139 2.37 3.51 -20.55
C ASP A 139 3.74 3.70 -19.91
N THR A 140 4.70 4.28 -20.65
CA THR A 140 6.04 4.59 -20.12
C THR A 140 5.97 5.56 -18.94
N ILE A 141 5.15 6.62 -19.01
CA ILE A 141 5.00 7.60 -17.93
C ILE A 141 4.42 6.93 -16.67
N VAL A 142 3.39 6.10 -16.81
CA VAL A 142 2.80 5.36 -15.68
C VAL A 142 3.82 4.37 -15.10
N HIS A 143 4.56 3.66 -15.93
CA HIS A 143 5.61 2.74 -15.49
C HIS A 143 6.73 3.45 -14.71
N VAL A 144 7.26 4.56 -15.22
CA VAL A 144 8.32 5.31 -14.56
C VAL A 144 7.80 5.93 -13.26
N SER A 145 6.63 6.58 -13.29
CA SER A 145 6.04 7.21 -12.11
C SER A 145 5.77 6.20 -10.98
N THR A 146 5.30 5.00 -11.31
CA THR A 146 5.03 3.95 -10.33
C THR A 146 6.30 3.41 -9.67
N ILE A 147 7.39 3.24 -10.43
CA ILE A 147 8.71 2.89 -9.88
C ILE A 147 9.21 4.01 -8.96
N ILE A 148 9.06 5.29 -9.36
CA ILE A 148 9.45 6.43 -8.54
C ILE A 148 8.67 6.44 -7.22
N ILE A 149 7.34 6.25 -7.25
CA ILE A 149 6.50 6.19 -6.05
C ILE A 149 6.96 5.05 -5.13
N PHE A 150 7.20 3.87 -5.70
CA PHE A 150 7.67 2.72 -4.93
C PHE A 150 9.00 3.00 -4.22
N MET A 151 9.98 3.56 -4.92
CA MET A 151 11.29 3.91 -4.35
C MET A 151 11.18 5.03 -3.31
N LEU A 152 10.33 6.02 -3.58
CA LEU A 152 10.04 7.14 -2.66
C LEU A 152 9.47 6.67 -1.33
N VAL A 153 8.78 5.53 -1.29
CA VAL A 153 8.29 4.92 -0.04
C VAL A 153 9.30 3.95 0.55
N LEU A 154 9.86 3.04 -0.26
CA LEU A 154 10.76 1.99 0.20
C LEU A 154 11.99 2.55 0.93
N VAL A 155 12.66 3.55 0.34
CA VAL A 155 13.90 4.11 0.89
C VAL A 155 13.66 4.74 2.27
N PRO A 156 12.67 5.65 2.46
CA PRO A 156 12.31 6.13 3.79
C PRO A 156 11.88 5.02 4.74
N LEU A 157 11.12 4.01 4.30
CA LEU A 157 10.65 2.93 5.17
C LEU A 157 11.82 2.14 5.78
N VAL A 158 12.79 1.78 4.94
CA VAL A 158 14.02 1.09 5.35
C VAL A 158 14.86 1.98 6.27
N PHE A 159 15.01 3.26 5.93
CA PHE A 159 15.69 4.24 6.78
C PHE A 159 15.01 4.37 8.15
N PHE A 160 13.68 4.43 8.20
CA PHE A 160 12.88 4.53 9.43
C PHE A 160 13.04 3.30 10.31
N TYR A 161 13.10 2.11 9.70
CA TYR A 161 13.40 0.86 10.41
C TYR A 161 14.79 0.88 11.04
N HIS A 162 15.83 1.17 10.26
CA HIS A 162 17.20 1.23 10.78
C HIS A 162 17.38 2.29 11.87
N SER A 163 16.82 3.49 11.65
CA SER A 163 16.86 4.59 12.62
C SER A 163 16.18 4.20 13.93
N THR A 164 15.00 3.59 13.87
CA THR A 164 14.29 3.12 15.06
C THR A 164 15.04 2.00 15.76
N SER A 165 15.57 1.04 15.02
CA SER A 165 16.34 -0.08 15.58
C SER A 165 17.58 0.40 16.33
N ARG A 166 18.37 1.32 15.75
CA ARG A 166 19.53 1.94 16.40
C ARG A 166 19.15 2.66 17.69
N ARG A 167 18.06 3.44 17.69
CA ARG A 167 17.59 4.14 18.89
C ARG A 167 17.15 3.19 20.00
N VAL A 168 16.48 2.10 19.65
CA VAL A 168 16.09 1.07 20.64
C VAL A 168 17.34 0.43 21.25
N LEU A 169 18.34 0.08 20.43
CA LEU A 169 19.59 -0.49 20.90
C LEU A 169 20.32 0.46 21.86
N GLN A 170 20.45 1.74 21.48
CA GLN A 170 21.05 2.78 22.33
C GLN A 170 20.27 2.98 23.64
N ALA A 171 18.94 2.96 23.60
CA ALA A 171 18.11 3.12 24.78
C ALA A 171 18.21 1.90 25.72
N GLN A 172 18.31 0.67 25.18
CA GLN A 172 18.52 -0.53 25.98
C GLN A 172 19.92 -0.57 26.61
N GLN A 173 20.96 -0.06 25.92
CA GLN A 173 22.31 0.06 26.47
C GLN A 173 22.40 1.13 27.58
N ARG A 174 21.63 2.23 27.47
CA ARG A 174 21.68 3.35 28.43
C ARG A 174 20.74 3.18 29.62
N GLN A 175 19.62 2.47 29.48
CA GLN A 175 18.63 2.27 30.54
C GLN A 175 17.96 0.89 30.41
N LEU A 176 18.28 -0.01 31.35
CA LEU A 176 17.50 -1.23 31.56
C LEU A 176 16.14 -0.83 32.18
N ALA A 177 15.05 -1.06 31.43
CA ALA A 177 13.65 -1.04 31.90
C ALA A 177 12.92 0.30 32.21
N SER A 178 13.20 1.42 31.52
CA SER A 178 12.35 2.63 31.62
C SER A 178 11.06 2.58 30.76
N SER A 179 10.04 3.37 31.11
CA SER A 179 8.79 3.52 30.33
C SER A 179 9.03 4.00 28.89
N GLY A 180 10.07 4.81 28.67
CA GLY A 180 10.52 5.26 27.35
C GLY A 180 11.05 4.10 26.49
N SER A 181 11.85 3.20 27.08
CA SER A 181 12.37 2.00 26.42
C SER A 181 11.26 1.08 25.92
N ARG A 182 10.20 0.86 26.72
CA ARG A 182 9.01 0.08 26.30
C ARG A 182 8.26 0.69 25.11
N LYS A 183 8.13 2.02 25.06
CA LYS A 183 7.50 2.72 23.91
C LYS A 183 8.35 2.59 22.64
N LEU A 184 9.67 2.68 22.76
CA LEU A 184 10.62 2.51 21.65
C LEU A 184 10.60 1.08 21.08
N VAL A 185 10.65 0.06 21.94
CA VAL A 185 10.55 -1.35 21.52
C VAL A 185 9.23 -1.61 20.80
N LYS A 186 8.11 -1.07 21.30
CA LYS A 186 6.81 -1.16 20.61
C LYS A 186 6.85 -0.48 19.24
N SER A 187 7.44 0.72 19.14
CA SER A 187 7.59 1.44 17.87
C SER A 187 8.42 0.64 16.87
N ARG A 188 9.55 0.04 17.31
CA ARG A 188 10.38 -0.85 16.48
C ARG A 188 9.60 -2.02 15.92
N ARG A 189 8.81 -2.71 16.78
CA ARG A 189 7.97 -3.82 16.36
C ARG A 189 6.93 -3.39 15.32
N ASN A 190 6.29 -2.24 15.54
CA ASN A 190 5.28 -1.69 14.63
C ASN A 190 5.88 -1.36 13.25
N ILE A 191 7.05 -0.71 13.22
CA ILE A 191 7.75 -0.37 11.97
C ILE A 191 8.26 -1.65 11.28
N LEU A 192 8.77 -2.62 12.04
CA LEU A 192 9.18 -3.91 11.49
C LEU A 192 8.01 -4.62 10.78
N VAL A 193 6.83 -4.67 11.41
CA VAL A 193 5.63 -5.28 10.80
C VAL A 193 5.28 -4.56 9.49
N LEU A 194 5.25 -3.22 9.49
CA LEU A 194 4.98 -2.44 8.27
C LEU A 194 5.99 -2.74 7.15
N VAL A 195 7.28 -2.78 7.48
CA VAL A 195 8.35 -3.06 6.51
C VAL A 195 8.26 -4.49 5.98
N SER A 196 7.99 -5.47 6.85
CA SER A 196 7.82 -6.86 6.45
C SER A 196 6.65 -7.04 5.49
N ILE A 197 5.49 -6.44 5.78
CA ILE A 197 4.30 -6.54 4.91
C ILE A 197 4.59 -5.85 3.57
N PHE A 198 5.15 -4.64 3.60
CA PHE A 198 5.53 -3.92 2.39
C PHE A 198 6.49 -4.72 1.51
N CYS A 199 7.54 -5.29 2.12
CA CYS A 199 8.55 -6.06 1.40
C CYS A 199 7.97 -7.35 0.83
N VAL A 200 7.17 -8.10 1.59
CA VAL A 200 6.57 -9.35 1.11
C VAL A 200 5.57 -9.07 -0.02
N CYS A 201 4.69 -8.08 0.14
CA CYS A 201 3.60 -7.85 -0.81
C CYS A 201 4.02 -7.11 -2.07
N PHE A 202 4.95 -6.15 -1.98
CA PHE A 202 5.19 -5.20 -3.08
C PHE A 202 6.55 -5.34 -3.74
N VAL A 203 7.62 -5.72 -3.02
CA VAL A 203 8.97 -5.83 -3.63
C VAL A 203 9.02 -6.89 -4.74
N PRO A 204 8.46 -8.10 -4.59
CA PRO A 204 8.51 -9.11 -5.64
C PRO A 204 7.93 -8.62 -6.97
N TYR A 205 6.77 -7.95 -6.90
CA TYR A 205 6.09 -7.42 -8.08
C TYR A 205 6.91 -6.36 -8.80
N HIS A 206 7.46 -5.39 -8.07
CA HIS A 206 8.26 -4.32 -8.68
C HIS A 206 9.59 -4.85 -9.23
N LEU A 207 10.18 -5.87 -8.59
CA LEU A 207 11.39 -6.52 -9.10
C LEU A 207 11.11 -7.26 -10.42
N VAL A 208 10.07 -8.08 -10.48
CA VAL A 208 9.69 -8.81 -11.70
C VAL A 208 9.30 -7.84 -12.82
N ARG A 209 8.55 -6.78 -12.49
CA ARG A 209 8.20 -5.71 -13.44
C ARG A 209 9.44 -5.00 -14.00
N LEU A 210 10.44 -4.73 -13.16
CA LEU A 210 11.69 -4.12 -13.61
C LEU A 210 12.46 -5.07 -14.54
N LEU A 211 12.54 -6.35 -14.19
CA LEU A 211 13.13 -7.37 -15.06
C LEU A 211 12.42 -7.44 -16.41
N TYR A 212 11.08 -7.40 -16.43
CA TYR A 212 10.30 -7.42 -17.67
C TYR A 212 10.66 -6.28 -18.64
N ILE A 213 11.01 -5.09 -18.12
CA ILE A 213 11.38 -3.92 -18.93
C ILE A 213 12.80 -4.05 -19.51
N PHE A 214 13.75 -4.60 -18.73
CA PHE A 214 15.16 -4.70 -19.13
C PHE A 214 15.48 -5.94 -19.98
N GLN A 215 14.49 -6.76 -20.30
CA GLN A 215 14.68 -8.03 -21.00
C GLN A 215 14.68 -7.85 -22.53
N TRP A 216 15.80 -8.27 -23.14
CA TRP A 216 16.05 -8.27 -24.58
C TRP A 216 15.87 -9.66 -25.23
N ASN A 217 15.59 -10.72 -24.46
CA ASN A 217 15.65 -12.11 -24.94
C ASN A 217 14.27 -12.81 -24.88
N CYS A 218 13.80 -13.31 -26.02
CA CYS A 218 12.50 -13.99 -26.18
C CYS A 218 12.38 -15.30 -25.37
N SER A 219 13.48 -15.92 -24.96
CA SER A 219 13.48 -17.27 -24.35
C SER A 219 12.92 -17.35 -22.92
N VAL A 220 12.69 -16.21 -22.25
CA VAL A 220 12.23 -16.16 -20.85
C VAL A 220 10.88 -15.47 -20.66
N GLU A 221 10.21 -15.09 -21.75
CA GLU A 221 8.95 -14.34 -21.73
C GLU A 221 7.84 -15.06 -20.93
N GLN A 222 7.63 -16.35 -21.18
CA GLN A 222 6.63 -17.15 -20.46
C GLN A 222 6.94 -17.27 -18.96
N VAL A 223 8.22 -17.39 -18.60
CA VAL A 223 8.65 -17.47 -17.19
C VAL A 223 8.38 -16.15 -16.49
N LEU A 224 8.71 -15.03 -17.13
CA LEU A 224 8.46 -13.68 -16.60
C LEU A 224 6.96 -13.38 -16.50
N TYR A 225 6.15 -13.84 -17.44
CA TYR A 225 4.69 -13.75 -17.37
C TYR A 225 4.15 -14.50 -16.15
N ASN A 226 4.54 -15.76 -15.97
CA ASN A 226 4.12 -16.56 -14.82
C ASN A 226 4.59 -15.94 -13.49
N LEU A 227 5.82 -15.42 -13.45
CA LEU A 227 6.34 -14.69 -12.28
C LEU A 227 5.55 -13.40 -12.02
N LYS A 228 5.18 -12.65 -13.05
CA LYS A 228 4.34 -11.44 -12.93
C LYS A 228 3.01 -11.82 -12.29
N GLU A 229 2.32 -12.83 -12.80
CA GLU A 229 1.04 -13.29 -12.23
C GLU A 229 1.18 -13.76 -10.78
N ALA A 230 2.22 -14.54 -10.47
CA ALA A 230 2.49 -14.98 -9.10
C ALA A 230 2.74 -13.80 -8.15
N THR A 231 3.54 -12.82 -8.57
CA THR A 231 3.81 -11.63 -7.74
C THR A 231 2.61 -10.71 -7.57
N ILE A 232 1.67 -10.69 -8.53
CA ILE A 232 0.36 -10.03 -8.34
C ILE A 232 -0.46 -10.76 -7.27
N ILE A 233 -0.45 -12.09 -7.23
CA ILE A 233 -1.14 -12.83 -6.16
C ILE A 233 -0.51 -12.49 -4.79
N VAL A 234 0.82 -12.43 -4.73
CA VAL A 234 1.54 -12.03 -3.51
C VAL A 234 1.17 -10.61 -3.09
N SER A 235 0.97 -9.67 -4.02
CA SER A 235 0.57 -8.30 -3.65
C SER A 235 -0.87 -8.21 -3.12
N VAL A 236 -1.77 -9.09 -3.58
CA VAL A 236 -3.14 -9.20 -3.06
C VAL A 236 -3.18 -9.68 -1.60
N LEU A 237 -2.18 -10.46 -1.16
CA LEU A 237 -2.07 -10.89 0.26
C LEU A 237 -1.97 -9.71 1.23
N ASN A 238 -1.66 -8.51 0.75
CA ASN A 238 -1.69 -7.28 1.53
C ASN A 238 -2.98 -7.13 2.35
N ILE A 239 -4.13 -7.40 1.72
CA ILE A 239 -5.46 -7.31 2.36
C ILE A 239 -5.53 -8.20 3.61
N CYS A 240 -4.94 -9.40 3.55
CA CYS A 240 -4.96 -10.34 4.66
C CYS A 240 -3.97 -9.96 5.77
N LEU A 241 -2.91 -9.24 5.43
CA LEU A 241 -1.85 -8.84 6.34
C LEU A 241 -2.10 -7.49 7.01
N ASP A 242 -2.88 -6.60 6.39
CA ASP A 242 -3.24 -5.30 6.95
C ASP A 242 -3.99 -5.38 8.29
N PRO A 243 -4.90 -6.34 8.56
CA PRO A 243 -5.43 -6.61 9.90
C PRO A 243 -4.36 -6.76 11.00
N LEU A 244 -3.18 -7.32 10.67
CA LEU A 244 -2.06 -7.43 11.61
C LEU A 244 -1.47 -6.05 11.93
N VAL A 245 -1.46 -5.14 10.95
CA VAL A 245 -1.11 -3.73 11.13
C VAL A 245 -2.04 -3.13 12.19
N TYR A 246 -3.37 -3.28 12.08
CA TYR A 246 -4.31 -2.81 13.11
C TYR A 246 -4.06 -3.44 14.48
N PHE A 247 -3.87 -4.75 14.54
CA PHE A 247 -3.64 -5.48 15.78
C PHE A 247 -2.38 -5.02 16.51
N PHE A 248 -1.27 -4.80 15.80
CA PHE A 248 -0.01 -4.35 16.41
C PHE A 248 0.02 -2.84 16.70
N LEU A 249 -0.63 -2.04 15.86
CA LEU A 249 -0.68 -0.59 16.01
C LEU A 249 -1.69 -0.13 17.08
N SER A 250 -2.88 -0.73 17.15
CA SER A 250 -3.98 -0.34 18.05
C SER A 250 -3.98 -1.13 19.36
N LYS A 251 -3.91 -0.42 20.50
CA LYS A 251 -4.16 -1.03 21.82
C LYS A 251 -5.65 -1.37 22.01
N ALA A 252 -6.54 -0.58 21.39
CA ALA A 252 -7.99 -0.76 21.53
C ALA A 252 -8.46 -2.07 20.87
N PHE A 253 -7.91 -2.39 19.70
CA PHE A 253 -8.24 -3.63 18.99
C PHE A 253 -7.76 -4.87 19.78
N ARG A 254 -6.55 -4.81 20.35
CA ARG A 254 -6.05 -5.88 21.25
C ARG A 254 -6.89 -6.09 22.51
N ALA A 255 -7.59 -5.08 22.97
CA ALA A 255 -8.46 -5.18 24.15
C ALA A 255 -9.86 -5.70 23.82
N GLN A 256 -10.25 -5.70 22.53
CA GLN A 256 -11.53 -6.24 22.06
C GLN A 256 -11.43 -7.70 21.58
N VAL A 257 -10.24 -8.13 21.16
CA VAL A 257 -9.98 -9.50 20.68
C VAL A 257 -9.55 -10.46 21.81
N ARG A 258 -9.28 -9.93 23.01
CA ARG A 258 -8.86 -10.69 24.19
C ARG A 258 -10.01 -10.80 25.17
#